data_AF-A0A7S3FBF1-F1
#
_entry.id   AF-A0A7S3FBF1-F1
#
_cell.length_a   1.000
_cell.length_b   1.000
_cell.length_c   1.000
_cell.angle_alpha   90.00
_cell.angle_beta   90.00
_cell.angle_gamma   90.00
#
_symmetry.space_group_name_H-M   'P 1'
#
loop_
_entity.id
_entity.type
_entity.pdbx_description
1 polymer ?
#
loop_
_entity_poly.entity_id
_entity_poly.type
_entity_poly.pdbx_seq_one_letter_code
_entity_poly.pdbx_strand_id
1 'polypeptide(L)'
;LAGLAAPGVERSTEDVLLAGCARALVAAPACSRARPSWHRPARLLERMDAEVAAEGGVGAEVAPPPAGGSRSGLEALDPSLAEGHRIFYEREVPFEIRAGGEALEDEGPAVGALEAVRVKILILGDEVAPDNVRLELSSESNLFFHYSHDIDPETYAELQEAQKLMVEFAEYPTVLLRMLNSCIKEPHTHLAVFTTESEEGGSRLDFIQNMEYKFVELLSLSFDESPEELVRQHITYRYNAVKSRLAMMQARLADVNAIVRVKNPSLL
;
A
#
# COMPACT_ATOMS: atom_id res chain seq x y z
N LEU A 1 72.30 12.59 17.18
CA LEU A 1 71.41 13.41 18.03
C LEU A 1 69.98 13.09 17.59
N ALA A 2 69.17 12.67 18.56
CA ALA A 2 67.93 11.92 18.41
C ALA A 2 66.75 12.73 17.83
N GLY A 3 65.81 12.04 17.18
CA GLY A 3 64.53 12.58 16.73
C GLY A 3 63.54 11.47 16.32
N LEU A 4 62.66 11.12 17.26
CA LEU A 4 61.27 10.63 17.18
C LEU A 4 60.70 10.05 15.86
N ALA A 5 60.08 8.85 15.95
CA ALA A 5 58.61 8.63 15.89
C ALA A 5 58.27 7.16 15.59
N ALA A 6 57.25 6.64 16.28
CA ALA A 6 56.71 5.28 16.15
C ALA A 6 55.74 5.14 14.96
N PRO A 7 55.52 3.95 14.40
CA PRO A 7 54.35 3.67 13.56
C PRO A 7 53.15 3.23 14.42
N GLY A 8 52.02 3.91 14.20
CA GLY A 8 50.72 3.62 14.79
C GLY A 8 50.07 2.37 14.20
N VAL A 9 49.30 1.72 15.05
CA VAL A 9 48.48 0.54 14.82
C VAL A 9 47.30 0.89 13.91
N GLU A 10 47.23 0.28 12.73
CA GLU A 10 46.01 0.24 11.90
C GLU A 10 44.93 -0.56 12.64
N ARG A 11 43.80 0.07 12.95
CA ARG A 11 42.57 -0.64 13.31
C ARG A 11 41.67 -0.68 12.09
N SER A 12 41.39 -1.90 11.65
CA SER A 12 40.39 -2.25 10.64
C SER A 12 39.03 -1.63 10.99
N THR A 13 38.40 -1.04 9.98
CA THR A 13 37.05 -0.45 9.97
C THR A 13 35.97 -1.50 9.66
N GLU A 14 36.27 -2.80 9.74
CA GLU A 14 35.35 -3.87 9.33
C GLU A 14 34.35 -4.34 10.41
N ASP A 15 34.44 -3.85 11.65
CA ASP A 15 33.62 -4.39 12.76
C ASP A 15 32.35 -3.58 13.11
N VAL A 16 32.00 -2.51 12.38
CA VAL A 16 30.83 -1.66 12.74
C VAL A 16 29.59 -1.88 11.85
N LEU A 17 29.72 -2.39 10.61
CA LEU A 17 28.58 -2.45 9.68
C LEU A 17 27.89 -3.83 9.58
N LEU A 18 28.52 -4.90 10.06
CA LEU A 18 27.94 -6.25 10.07
C LEU A 18 27.02 -6.53 11.28
N ALA A 19 26.95 -5.61 12.25
CA ALA A 19 26.12 -5.77 13.45
C ALA A 19 24.65 -5.35 13.26
N GLY A 20 24.30 -4.66 12.17
CA GLY A 20 22.95 -4.10 11.94
C GLY A 20 21.93 -5.05 11.29
N CYS A 21 22.38 -6.03 10.49
CA CYS A 21 21.47 -6.89 9.73
C CYS A 21 21.24 -8.29 10.35
N ALA A 22 22.03 -8.69 11.35
CA ALA A 22 21.97 -10.03 11.94
C ALA A 22 21.33 -10.10 13.34
N ARG A 23 20.65 -9.04 13.81
CA ARG A 23 20.10 -8.95 15.17
C ARG A 23 18.57 -8.83 15.28
N ALA A 24 17.83 -9.12 14.21
CA ALA A 24 16.36 -9.16 14.22
C ALA A 24 15.77 -10.58 14.44
N LEU A 25 16.52 -11.48 15.07
CA LEU A 25 15.95 -12.65 15.75
C LEU A 25 16.52 -12.71 17.17
N VAL A 26 15.61 -12.73 18.15
CA VAL A 26 15.85 -12.87 19.60
C VAL A 26 16.12 -11.55 20.35
N ALA A 27 15.04 -10.95 20.88
CA ALA A 27 14.84 -10.64 22.31
C ALA A 27 13.87 -9.45 22.48
N ALA A 28 12.67 -9.73 23.00
CA ALA A 28 11.83 -8.71 23.61
C ALA A 28 12.30 -8.43 25.04
N PRO A 29 12.31 -7.16 25.46
CA PRO A 29 11.88 -6.84 26.82
C PRO A 29 10.82 -5.73 26.84
N ALA A 30 9.89 -5.88 27.77
CA ALA A 30 8.88 -4.89 28.10
C ALA A 30 9.47 -3.70 28.87
N CYS A 31 9.16 -2.47 28.47
CA CYS A 31 9.19 -1.25 29.30
C CYS A 31 8.53 -0.10 28.50
N SER A 32 7.24 0.16 28.70
CA SER A 32 6.69 1.25 29.52
C SER A 32 6.85 2.69 28.98
N ARG A 33 5.72 3.22 28.51
CA ARG A 33 5.27 4.64 28.53
C ARG A 33 6.20 5.72 27.96
N ALA A 34 5.87 6.19 26.76
CA ALA A 34 5.46 7.58 26.50
C ALA A 34 4.76 7.64 25.13
N ARG A 35 3.54 8.20 25.07
CA ARG A 35 2.78 8.41 23.82
C ARG A 35 3.04 9.84 23.32
N PRO A 36 3.40 10.08 22.05
CA PRO A 36 3.19 11.37 21.42
C PRO A 36 1.73 11.47 20.95
N SER A 37 1.10 12.58 21.30
CA SER A 37 -0.29 12.89 21.00
C SER A 37 -0.46 13.35 19.54
N TRP A 38 -0.89 12.44 18.67
CA TRP A 38 -1.46 12.82 17.39
C TRP A 38 -2.86 13.38 17.61
N HIS A 39 -3.08 14.64 17.23
CA HIS A 39 -4.37 15.28 17.27
C HIS A 39 -5.35 14.55 16.34
N ARG A 40 -6.15 13.65 16.93
CA ARG A 40 -7.34 13.08 16.31
C ARG A 40 -8.41 14.17 16.16
N PRO A 41 -9.10 14.29 15.02
CA PRO A 41 -10.47 14.80 15.03
C PRO A 41 -11.36 13.70 15.63
N ALA A 42 -11.33 13.55 16.96
CA ALA A 42 -12.13 12.56 17.70
C ALA A 42 -13.65 12.70 17.45
N ARG A 43 -14.09 13.84 16.92
CA ARG A 43 -15.49 14.15 16.65
C ARG A 43 -16.08 13.49 15.40
N LEU A 44 -15.25 12.99 14.47
CA LEU A 44 -15.76 12.31 13.26
C LEU A 44 -16.05 10.83 13.54
N LEU A 45 -15.16 10.15 14.27
CA LEU A 45 -15.36 8.77 14.73
C LEU A 45 -16.58 8.66 15.66
N GLU A 46 -16.74 9.59 16.61
CA GLU A 46 -17.89 9.60 17.52
C GLU A 46 -19.23 9.86 16.82
N ARG A 47 -19.23 10.57 15.68
CA ARG A 47 -20.44 10.77 14.86
C ARG A 47 -20.77 9.54 14.03
N MET A 48 -19.78 8.84 13.47
CA MET A 48 -20.00 7.58 12.75
C MET A 48 -20.47 6.47 13.70
N ASP A 49 -19.90 6.39 14.91
CA ASP A 49 -20.36 5.45 15.94
C ASP A 49 -21.78 5.78 16.44
N ALA A 50 -22.17 7.07 16.48
CA ALA A 50 -23.51 7.50 16.87
C ALA A 50 -24.56 7.26 15.76
N GLU A 51 -24.20 7.39 14.48
CA GLU A 51 -25.07 7.11 13.35
C GLU A 51 -25.26 5.59 13.14
N VAL A 52 -24.20 4.80 13.36
CA VAL A 52 -24.25 3.33 13.38
C VAL A 52 -25.03 2.80 14.60
N ALA A 53 -24.98 3.48 15.75
CA ALA A 53 -25.75 3.11 16.93
C ALA A 53 -27.24 3.49 16.82
N ALA A 54 -27.59 4.53 16.07
CA ALA A 54 -28.99 4.94 15.86
C ALA A 54 -29.79 3.95 14.99
N GLU A 55 -29.12 3.14 14.16
CA GLU A 55 -29.75 2.01 13.43
C GLU A 55 -29.80 0.71 14.25
N GLY A 56 -29.24 0.69 15.47
CA GLY A 56 -29.17 -0.47 16.36
C GLY A 56 -30.36 -0.63 17.31
N GLY A 57 -31.60 -0.54 16.81
CA GLY A 57 -32.84 -0.73 17.57
C GLY A 57 -33.45 -2.12 17.39
N VAL A 58 -33.18 -3.00 18.36
CA VAL A 58 -33.77 -4.33 18.66
C VAL A 58 -35.09 -4.69 17.96
N GLY A 59 -35.09 -5.80 17.22
CA GLY A 59 -36.30 -6.66 17.10
C GLY A 59 -36.97 -6.78 15.73
N ALA A 60 -36.26 -6.66 14.62
CA ALA A 60 -36.75 -7.17 13.32
C ALA A 60 -35.86 -8.32 12.87
N GLU A 61 -36.47 -9.46 12.58
CA GLU A 61 -35.87 -10.58 11.86
C GLU A 61 -35.37 -10.06 10.52
N VAL A 62 -34.10 -9.67 10.46
CA VAL A 62 -33.43 -9.29 9.22
C VAL A 62 -33.26 -10.57 8.44
N ALA A 63 -34.15 -10.76 7.46
CA ALA A 63 -34.08 -11.86 6.51
C ALA A 63 -32.65 -12.01 5.99
N PRO A 64 -32.11 -13.23 5.88
CA PRO A 64 -30.79 -13.44 5.32
C PRO A 64 -30.73 -12.77 3.94
N PRO A 65 -29.63 -12.06 3.61
CA PRO A 65 -29.48 -11.49 2.27
C PRO A 65 -29.64 -12.63 1.26
N PRO A 66 -30.34 -12.39 0.13
CA PRO A 66 -30.61 -13.45 -0.84
C PRO A 66 -29.29 -14.11 -1.23
N ALA A 67 -29.22 -15.42 -1.04
CA ALA A 67 -28.12 -16.27 -1.45
C ALA A 67 -28.02 -16.21 -2.98
N GLY A 68 -27.31 -15.20 -3.49
CA GLY A 68 -27.29 -14.93 -4.92
C GLY A 68 -26.76 -13.56 -5.33
N GLY A 69 -26.04 -12.84 -4.45
CA GLY A 69 -25.28 -11.66 -4.86
C GLY A 69 -24.16 -12.08 -5.82
N SER A 70 -24.45 -12.08 -7.12
CA SER A 70 -23.45 -12.26 -8.17
C SER A 70 -22.30 -11.29 -7.94
N ARG A 71 -21.05 -11.77 -8.03
CA ARG A 71 -19.82 -10.93 -7.90
C ARG A 71 -19.92 -9.65 -8.74
N SER A 72 -20.61 -9.72 -9.87
CA SER A 72 -20.87 -8.63 -10.80
C SER A 72 -21.62 -7.43 -10.22
N GLY A 73 -22.48 -7.60 -9.20
CA GLY A 73 -23.22 -6.50 -8.59
C GLY A 73 -22.39 -5.66 -7.61
N LEU A 74 -21.38 -6.28 -6.98
CA LEU A 74 -20.45 -5.59 -6.08
C LEU A 74 -19.34 -4.91 -6.87
N GLU A 75 -18.81 -5.56 -7.92
CA GLU A 75 -17.80 -4.95 -8.81
C GLU A 75 -18.33 -3.68 -9.49
N ALA A 76 -19.62 -3.61 -9.81
CA ALA A 76 -20.26 -2.41 -10.37
C ALA A 76 -20.35 -1.22 -9.39
N LEU A 77 -20.08 -1.44 -8.11
CA LEU A 77 -20.06 -0.38 -7.07
C LEU A 77 -18.64 0.06 -6.73
N ASP A 78 -17.62 -0.42 -7.45
CA ASP A 78 -16.24 0.01 -7.22
C ASP A 78 -16.06 1.47 -7.70
N PRO A 79 -15.76 2.42 -6.80
CA PRO A 79 -15.53 3.82 -7.19
C PRO A 79 -14.38 3.98 -8.20
N SER A 80 -13.39 3.07 -8.21
CA SER A 80 -12.30 3.07 -9.20
C SER A 80 -12.79 2.92 -10.65
N LEU A 81 -14.00 2.40 -10.88
CA LEU A 81 -14.56 2.11 -12.21
C LEU A 81 -15.56 3.15 -12.71
N ALA A 82 -15.90 4.15 -11.88
CA ALA A 82 -17.02 5.07 -12.14
C ALA A 82 -16.84 5.93 -13.41
N GLU A 83 -15.60 6.12 -13.86
CA GLU A 83 -15.24 6.97 -15.00
C GLU A 83 -15.03 6.19 -16.31
N GLY A 84 -15.32 4.89 -16.32
CA GLY A 84 -15.14 4.04 -17.51
C GLY A 84 -13.75 3.42 -17.61
N HIS A 85 -12.91 3.58 -16.59
CA HIS A 85 -11.65 2.87 -16.47
C HIS A 85 -11.87 1.36 -16.35
N ARG A 86 -10.90 0.60 -16.85
CA ARG A 86 -10.77 -0.84 -16.61
C ARG A 86 -9.53 -1.15 -15.80
N ILE A 87 -9.60 -2.18 -14.98
CA ILE A 87 -8.46 -2.66 -14.20
C ILE A 87 -7.53 -3.44 -15.14
N PHE A 88 -6.33 -2.91 -15.35
CA PHE A 88 -5.25 -3.58 -16.09
C PHE A 88 -4.40 -4.47 -15.18
N TYR A 89 -4.17 -4.03 -13.94
CA TYR A 89 -3.38 -4.76 -12.96
C TYR A 89 -3.86 -4.47 -11.55
N GLU A 90 -3.89 -5.49 -10.69
CA GLU A 90 -4.21 -5.34 -9.28
C GLU A 90 -3.46 -6.37 -8.44
N ARG A 91 -2.54 -5.92 -7.58
CA ARG A 91 -1.79 -6.77 -6.64
C ARG A 91 -1.32 -5.98 -5.42
N GLU A 92 -1.03 -6.70 -4.34
CA GLU A 92 -0.28 -6.18 -3.20
C GLU A 92 1.22 -6.22 -3.48
N VAL A 93 1.90 -5.11 -3.15
CA VAL A 93 3.33 -4.92 -3.38
C VAL A 93 3.97 -4.39 -2.08
N PRO A 94 5.14 -4.90 -1.68
CA PRO A 94 5.84 -4.40 -0.50
C PRO A 94 6.42 -3.01 -0.78
N PHE A 95 5.93 -2.01 -0.05
CA PHE A 95 6.37 -0.61 -0.14
C PHE A 95 7.05 -0.22 1.17
N GLU A 96 8.16 0.50 1.09
CA GLU A 96 8.73 1.20 2.24
C GLU A 96 8.04 2.56 2.37
N ILE A 97 7.19 2.71 3.37
CA ILE A 97 6.47 3.96 3.63
C ILE A 97 7.31 4.83 4.55
N ARG A 98 7.64 6.03 4.07
CA ARG A 98 8.34 7.08 4.81
C ARG A 98 7.39 8.25 5.03
N ALA A 99 6.91 8.39 6.26
CA ALA A 99 6.18 9.59 6.65
C ALA A 99 7.17 10.73 6.85
N GLY A 100 6.89 11.91 6.28
CA GLY A 100 7.65 13.14 6.44
C GLY A 100 7.59 13.63 7.88
N GLY A 101 8.37 12.97 8.75
CA GLY A 101 8.84 13.48 10.02
C GLY A 101 10.30 13.81 9.85
N GLU A 102 10.68 15.03 10.23
CA GLU A 102 12.04 15.58 10.20
C GLU A 102 13.10 14.51 10.49
N ALA A 103 13.79 14.05 9.45
CA ALA A 103 15.08 13.44 9.65
C ALA A 103 15.98 14.55 10.20
N LEU A 104 16.14 14.59 11.52
CA LEU A 104 17.24 15.31 12.14
C LEU A 104 18.50 14.88 11.38
N GLU A 105 19.21 15.84 10.79
CA GLU A 105 20.32 15.66 9.84
C GLU A 105 21.50 14.81 10.36
N ASP A 106 21.40 14.26 11.59
CA ASP A 106 22.42 13.48 12.30
C ASP A 106 22.01 12.02 12.57
N GLU A 107 20.76 11.62 12.26
CA GLU A 107 20.36 10.21 12.24
C GLU A 107 20.19 9.77 10.79
N GLY A 108 20.89 8.70 10.39
CA GLY A 108 20.85 8.14 9.03
C GLY A 108 19.42 7.92 8.52
N PRO A 109 19.24 7.66 7.20
CA PRO A 109 17.93 7.66 6.55
C PRO A 109 16.90 6.88 7.39
N ALA A 110 15.88 7.60 7.87
CA ALA A 110 14.82 7.04 8.69
C ALA A 110 14.26 5.81 7.96
N VAL A 111 14.54 4.63 8.51
CA VAL A 111 14.12 3.35 7.92
C VAL A 111 12.60 3.36 7.92
N GLY A 112 11.99 3.44 6.73
CA GLY A 112 10.55 3.46 6.59
C GLY A 112 9.93 2.12 6.99
N ALA A 113 8.63 2.11 7.25
CA ALA A 113 7.93 0.87 7.56
C ALA A 113 7.62 0.11 6.25
N LEU A 114 8.03 -1.15 6.16
CA LEU A 114 7.63 -2.02 5.06
C LEU A 114 6.16 -2.42 5.23
N GLU A 115 5.33 -2.06 4.28
CA GLU A 115 3.90 -2.32 4.27
C GLU A 115 3.46 -2.95 2.95
N ALA A 116 2.50 -3.88 3.00
CA ALA A 116 1.86 -4.41 1.81
C ALA A 116 0.79 -3.42 1.32
N VAL A 117 1.11 -2.68 0.27
CA VAL A 117 0.21 -1.70 -0.35
C VAL A 117 -0.47 -2.36 -1.53
N ARG A 118 -1.80 -2.27 -1.61
CA ARG A 118 -2.59 -2.72 -2.75
C ARG A 118 -2.52 -1.66 -3.85
N VAL A 119 -1.99 -2.09 -4.99
CA VAL A 119 -1.76 -1.25 -6.17
C VAL A 119 -2.74 -1.67 -7.27
N LYS A 120 -3.49 -0.70 -7.80
CA LYS A 120 -4.34 -0.88 -8.99
C LYS A 120 -3.82 -0.01 -10.13
N ILE A 121 -3.57 -0.59 -11.30
CA ILE A 121 -3.37 0.13 -12.56
C ILE A 121 -4.69 0.08 -13.33
N LEU A 122 -5.20 1.26 -13.66
CA LEU A 122 -6.46 1.50 -14.35
C LEU A 122 -6.14 2.18 -15.69
N ILE A 123 -6.83 1.75 -16.75
CA ILE A 123 -6.67 2.32 -18.10
C ILE A 123 -8.03 2.82 -18.57
N LEU A 124 -8.07 4.06 -19.06
CA LEU A 124 -9.18 4.63 -19.81
C LEU A 124 -8.85 4.59 -21.31
N GLY A 125 -9.82 4.24 -22.15
CA GLY A 125 -9.62 4.10 -23.60
C GLY A 125 -9.12 2.71 -24.02
N ASP A 126 -8.53 2.62 -25.22
CA ASP A 126 -8.06 1.36 -25.82
C ASP A 126 -6.73 0.88 -25.19
N GLU A 127 -6.41 -0.42 -25.23
CA GLU A 127 -5.15 -0.94 -24.65
C GLU A 127 -3.95 -0.52 -25.48
N VAL A 128 -4.17 -0.37 -26.78
CA VAL A 128 -3.13 -0.01 -27.75
C VAL A 128 -2.90 1.49 -27.79
N ALA A 129 -3.93 2.27 -27.42
CA ALA A 129 -3.89 3.73 -27.38
C ALA A 129 -4.70 4.19 -26.16
N PRO A 130 -4.12 4.14 -24.95
CA PRO A 130 -4.80 4.60 -23.75
C PRO A 130 -4.98 6.11 -23.80
N ASP A 131 -6.14 6.58 -23.34
CA ASP A 131 -6.44 8.02 -23.19
C ASP A 131 -5.92 8.54 -21.84
N ASN A 132 -5.94 7.69 -20.81
CA ASN A 132 -5.46 8.00 -19.47
C ASN A 132 -5.06 6.72 -18.73
N VAL A 133 -4.03 6.83 -17.90
CA VAL A 133 -3.56 5.76 -17.01
C VAL A 133 -3.64 6.29 -15.58
N ARG A 134 -4.38 5.58 -14.73
CA ARG A 134 -4.50 5.88 -13.31
C ARG A 134 -3.85 4.79 -12.48
N LEU A 135 -2.99 5.17 -11.57
CA LEU A 135 -2.36 4.29 -10.59
C LEU A 135 -2.91 4.63 -9.21
N GLU A 136 -3.62 3.70 -8.58
CA GLU A 136 -4.16 3.87 -7.22
C GLU A 136 -3.37 3.04 -6.22
N LEU A 137 -3.04 3.66 -5.09
CA LEU A 137 -2.40 3.02 -3.94
C LEU A 137 -3.38 3.02 -2.78
N SER A 138 -3.61 1.86 -2.19
CA SER A 138 -4.47 1.72 -1.01
C SER A 138 -3.88 0.73 -0.01
N SER A 139 -4.14 0.96 1.28
CA SER A 139 -3.65 0.07 2.35
C SER A 139 -4.79 -0.67 3.06
N GLU A 140 -4.51 -1.88 3.56
CA GLU A 140 -5.37 -2.57 4.52
C GLU A 140 -5.12 -2.17 5.98
N SER A 141 -3.91 -1.70 6.31
CA SER A 141 -3.54 -1.26 7.67
C SER A 141 -4.14 0.12 7.97
N ASN A 142 -4.19 0.99 6.96
CA ASN A 142 -4.70 2.35 7.04
C ASN A 142 -5.79 2.59 5.99
N LEU A 143 -7.04 2.69 6.44
CA LEU A 143 -8.21 2.90 5.57
C LEU A 143 -8.22 4.27 4.88
N PHE A 144 -7.55 5.27 5.46
CA PHE A 144 -7.45 6.62 4.88
C PHE A 144 -6.28 6.75 3.90
N PHE A 145 -5.40 5.76 3.83
CA PHE A 145 -4.32 5.74 2.87
C PHE A 145 -4.89 5.41 1.49
N HIS A 146 -5.14 6.46 0.70
CA HIS A 146 -5.56 6.37 -0.68
C HIS A 146 -4.90 7.48 -1.50
N TYR A 147 -4.03 7.10 -2.42
CA TYR A 147 -3.32 8.02 -3.30
C TYR A 147 -3.55 7.62 -4.75
N SER A 148 -3.68 8.61 -5.61
CA SER A 148 -3.83 8.41 -7.05
C SER A 148 -2.75 9.16 -7.83
N HIS A 149 -2.24 8.51 -8.86
CA HIS A 149 -1.40 9.12 -9.88
C HIS A 149 -2.15 8.99 -11.20
N ASP A 150 -2.64 10.12 -11.71
CA ASP A 150 -3.36 10.22 -12.96
C ASP A 150 -2.46 10.83 -14.03
N ILE A 151 -2.31 10.16 -15.16
CA ILE A 151 -1.46 10.63 -16.24
C ILE A 151 -2.14 10.44 -17.60
N ASP A 152 -2.05 11.46 -18.44
CA ASP A 152 -2.54 11.50 -19.82
C ASP A 152 -1.35 11.64 -20.78
N PRO A 153 -1.56 11.56 -22.12
CA PRO A 153 -0.45 11.66 -23.07
C PRO A 153 0.34 12.98 -22.98
N GLU A 154 -0.31 14.08 -22.59
CA GLU A 154 0.32 15.41 -22.51
C GLU A 154 1.24 15.49 -21.27
N THR A 155 0.71 15.15 -20.10
CA THR A 155 1.48 15.08 -18.84
C THR A 155 2.54 13.98 -18.87
N TYR A 156 2.31 12.90 -19.62
CA TYR A 156 3.33 11.88 -19.86
C TYR A 156 4.53 12.42 -20.63
N ALA A 157 4.33 13.33 -21.60
CA ALA A 157 5.44 13.92 -22.33
C ALA A 157 6.38 14.71 -21.40
N GLU A 158 5.82 15.40 -20.40
CA GLU A 158 6.59 16.10 -19.37
C GLU A 158 7.36 15.11 -18.49
N LEU A 159 6.71 14.03 -18.05
CA LEU A 159 7.35 12.95 -17.29
C LEU A 159 8.49 12.29 -18.09
N GLN A 160 8.24 12.06 -19.37
CA GLN A 160 9.17 11.46 -20.31
C GLN A 160 10.42 12.32 -20.49
N GLU A 161 10.26 13.64 -20.63
CA GLU A 161 11.39 14.56 -20.71
C GLU A 161 12.14 14.68 -19.38
N ALA A 162 11.41 14.83 -18.27
CA ALA A 162 11.98 14.99 -16.93
C ALA A 162 12.84 13.79 -16.51
N GLN A 163 12.39 12.56 -16.82
CA GLN A 163 13.06 11.32 -16.40
C GLN A 163 13.74 10.57 -17.55
N LYS A 164 13.76 11.17 -18.75
CA LYS A 164 14.41 10.62 -19.96
C LYS A 164 13.92 9.21 -20.31
N LEU A 165 12.61 8.99 -20.22
CA LEU A 165 12.00 7.71 -20.57
C LEU A 165 12.07 7.48 -22.09
N MET A 166 12.51 6.30 -22.50
CA MET A 166 12.63 5.95 -23.93
C MET A 166 11.38 5.26 -24.49
N VAL A 167 10.38 5.01 -23.66
CA VAL A 167 9.16 4.28 -24.03
C VAL A 167 8.05 5.26 -24.38
N GLU A 168 7.11 4.81 -25.21
CA GLU A 168 5.92 5.58 -25.56
C GLU A 168 4.83 5.42 -24.49
N PHE A 169 3.83 6.32 -24.50
CA PHE A 169 2.73 6.29 -23.53
C PHE A 169 1.96 4.96 -23.53
N ALA A 170 1.77 4.34 -24.70
CA ALA A 170 1.10 3.04 -24.82
C ALA A 170 1.82 1.92 -24.03
N GLU A 171 3.14 2.02 -23.85
CA GLU A 171 3.92 1.03 -23.11
C GLU A 171 4.00 1.34 -21.61
N TYR A 172 3.63 2.56 -21.19
CA TYR A 172 3.76 3.03 -19.81
C TYR A 172 3.08 2.12 -18.77
N PRO A 173 1.81 1.67 -18.93
CA PRO A 173 1.19 0.74 -17.99
C PRO A 173 1.95 -0.58 -17.84
N THR A 174 2.55 -1.05 -18.94
CA THR A 174 3.35 -2.28 -18.94
C THR A 174 4.67 -2.09 -18.21
N VAL A 175 5.29 -0.92 -18.32
CA VAL A 175 6.50 -0.58 -17.55
C VAL A 175 6.21 -0.53 -16.06
N LEU A 176 5.13 0.14 -15.64
CA LEU A 176 4.70 0.17 -14.23
C LEU A 176 4.47 -1.24 -13.70
N LEU A 177 3.75 -2.08 -14.46
CA LEU A 177 3.51 -3.48 -14.10
C LEU A 177 4.82 -4.26 -13.91
N ARG A 178 5.82 -4.05 -14.78
CA ARG A 178 7.12 -4.72 -14.66
C ARG A 178 7.84 -4.28 -13.39
N MET A 179 7.89 -2.98 -13.10
CA MET A 179 8.52 -2.44 -11.90
C MET A 179 7.88 -2.98 -10.63
N LEU A 180 6.55 -2.95 -10.53
CA LEU A 180 5.81 -3.49 -9.38
C LEU A 180 6.06 -5.00 -9.21
N ASN A 181 6.08 -5.77 -10.30
CA ASN A 181 6.37 -7.21 -10.22
C ASN A 181 7.82 -7.50 -9.82
N SER A 182 8.79 -6.66 -10.20
CA SER A 182 10.18 -6.79 -9.75
C SER A 182 10.29 -6.56 -8.25
N CYS A 183 9.60 -5.56 -7.69
CA CYS A 183 9.54 -5.33 -6.25
C CYS A 183 8.91 -6.51 -5.48
N ILE A 184 7.93 -7.20 -6.06
CA ILE A 184 7.35 -8.42 -5.46
C ILE A 184 8.35 -9.59 -5.49
N LYS A 185 9.04 -9.79 -6.61
CA LYS A 185 9.91 -10.97 -6.82
C LYS A 185 11.24 -10.86 -6.09
N GLU A 186 11.82 -9.67 -6.07
CA GLU A 186 13.18 -9.41 -5.59
C GLU A 186 13.21 -8.17 -4.67
N PRO A 187 12.55 -8.22 -3.49
CA PRO A 187 12.39 -7.05 -2.61
C PRO A 187 13.70 -6.51 -2.01
N HIS A 188 14.80 -7.27 -2.08
CA HIS A 188 16.12 -6.81 -1.64
C HIS A 188 16.90 -6.04 -2.72
N THR A 189 16.53 -6.24 -3.98
CA THR A 189 17.18 -5.64 -5.15
C THR A 189 16.31 -4.53 -5.73
N HIS A 190 14.99 -4.69 -5.76
CA HIS A 190 14.04 -3.73 -6.28
C HIS A 190 13.13 -3.25 -5.14
N LEU A 191 13.25 -1.98 -4.80
CA LEU A 191 12.54 -1.34 -3.70
C LEU A 191 11.54 -0.34 -4.27
N ALA A 192 10.35 -0.29 -3.67
CA ALA A 192 9.38 0.76 -3.89
C ALA A 192 9.30 1.59 -2.61
N VAL A 193 9.72 2.85 -2.67
CA VAL A 193 9.75 3.76 -1.53
C VAL A 193 8.71 4.83 -1.73
N PHE A 194 7.73 4.91 -0.83
CA PHE A 194 6.67 5.90 -0.87
C PHE A 194 6.90 6.94 0.22
N THR A 195 7.11 8.19 -0.17
CA THR A 195 7.37 9.31 0.74
C THR A 195 6.18 10.26 0.73
N THR A 196 5.63 10.54 1.91
CA THR A 196 4.55 11.52 2.09
C THR A 196 5.11 12.75 2.80
N GLU A 197 5.08 13.93 2.19
CA GLU A 197 5.54 15.17 2.86
C GLU A 197 4.35 15.87 3.56
N SER A 198 4.60 16.44 4.74
CA SER A 198 3.53 16.90 5.65
C SER A 198 3.14 18.37 5.49
N GLU A 199 3.95 19.21 4.82
CA GLU A 199 3.80 20.68 4.90
C GLU A 199 3.57 21.40 3.57
N GLU A 200 4.12 20.96 2.42
CA GLU A 200 3.88 21.67 1.15
C GLU A 200 4.20 20.88 -0.16
N GLY A 201 4.57 19.60 -0.09
CA GLY A 201 5.00 18.81 -1.26
C GLY A 201 4.19 17.53 -1.40
N GLY A 202 3.75 17.22 -2.62
CA GLY A 202 2.94 16.04 -2.93
C GLY A 202 3.62 14.72 -2.51
N SER A 203 2.87 13.63 -2.56
CA SER A 203 3.45 12.31 -2.26
C SER A 203 4.28 11.82 -3.44
N ARG A 204 5.38 11.12 -3.18
CA ARG A 204 6.28 10.60 -4.23
C ARG A 204 6.51 9.11 -4.05
N LEU A 205 6.45 8.36 -5.15
CA LEU A 205 6.83 6.96 -5.22
C LEU A 205 8.10 6.81 -6.04
N ASP A 206 9.15 6.28 -5.42
CA ASP A 206 10.42 6.01 -6.07
C ASP A 206 10.65 4.51 -6.21
N PHE A 207 10.88 4.07 -7.44
CA PHE A 207 11.40 2.74 -7.73
C PHE A 207 12.93 2.79 -7.70
N ILE A 208 13.52 2.08 -6.75
CA ILE A 208 14.96 2.09 -6.51
C ILE A 208 15.52 0.68 -6.73
N GLN A 209 16.62 0.60 -7.48
CA GLN A 209 17.39 -0.62 -7.63
C GLN A 209 18.65 -0.57 -6.78
N ASN A 210 18.83 -1.56 -5.92
CA ASN A 210 20.05 -1.79 -5.17
C ASN A 210 21.04 -2.59 -6.02
N MET A 211 22.10 -1.92 -6.47
CA MET A 211 23.22 -2.54 -7.22
C MET A 211 24.35 -3.01 -6.27
N GLU A 212 24.04 -3.32 -5.01
CA GLU A 212 24.95 -3.73 -3.91
C GLU A 212 25.89 -2.62 -3.39
N TYR A 213 26.51 -1.87 -4.30
CA TYR A 213 27.44 -0.78 -3.98
C TYR A 213 26.82 0.62 -4.16
N LYS A 214 25.61 0.67 -4.73
CA LYS A 214 24.88 1.93 -5.00
C LYS A 214 23.39 1.68 -5.18
N PHE A 215 22.57 2.60 -4.68
CA PHE A 215 21.15 2.70 -5.02
C PHE A 215 20.96 3.58 -6.25
N VAL A 216 20.15 3.11 -7.21
CA VAL A 216 19.84 3.82 -8.45
C VAL A 216 18.33 3.98 -8.53
N GLU A 217 17.86 5.22 -8.60
CA GLU A 217 16.46 5.52 -8.90
C GLU A 217 16.17 5.18 -10.37
N LEU A 218 15.16 4.35 -10.60
CA LEU A 218 14.72 3.90 -11.93
C LEU A 218 13.59 4.75 -12.48
N LEU A 219 12.62 5.11 -11.63
CA LEU A 219 11.41 5.84 -11.97
C LEU A 219 10.86 6.48 -10.71
N SER A 220 10.39 7.72 -10.85
CA SER A 220 9.80 8.52 -9.77
C SER A 220 8.41 8.97 -10.19
N LEU A 221 7.41 8.78 -9.35
CA LEU A 221 6.02 9.16 -9.66
C LEU A 221 5.48 10.11 -8.60
N SER A 222 4.81 11.16 -9.03
CA SER A 222 4.08 12.07 -8.14
C SER A 222 2.66 11.57 -7.93
N PHE A 223 2.22 11.57 -6.68
CA PHE A 223 0.91 11.11 -6.24
C PHE A 223 0.19 12.22 -5.49
N ASP A 224 -1.11 12.30 -5.75
CA ASP A 224 -2.03 13.18 -5.05
C ASP A 224 -2.83 12.39 -4.02
N GLU A 225 -3.03 12.98 -2.85
CA GLU A 225 -3.93 12.43 -1.84
C GLU A 225 -5.37 12.55 -2.36
N SER A 226 -6.11 11.44 -2.30
CA SER A 226 -7.49 11.45 -2.76
C SER A 226 -8.40 12.22 -1.78
N PRO A 227 -9.41 12.95 -2.28
CA PRO A 227 -10.32 13.71 -1.44
C PRO A 227 -11.12 12.80 -0.50
N GLU A 228 -11.47 13.32 0.68
CA GLU A 228 -12.16 12.57 1.74
C GLU A 228 -13.43 11.86 1.26
N GLU A 229 -14.17 12.47 0.33
CA GLU A 229 -15.40 11.88 -0.23
C GLU A 229 -15.10 10.59 -1.01
N LEU A 230 -14.07 10.59 -1.86
CA LEU A 230 -13.65 9.39 -2.59
C LEU A 230 -13.12 8.34 -1.61
N VAL A 231 -12.31 8.73 -0.64
CA VAL A 231 -11.81 7.83 0.41
C VAL A 231 -12.97 7.14 1.13
N ARG A 232 -14.02 7.88 1.50
CA ARG A 232 -15.22 7.32 2.14
C ARG A 232 -15.95 6.30 1.25
N GLN A 233 -16.07 6.59 -0.05
CA GLN A 233 -16.67 5.66 -1.01
C GLN A 233 -15.84 4.38 -1.14
N HIS A 234 -14.51 4.50 -1.25
CA HIS A 234 -13.60 3.35 -1.29
C HIS A 234 -13.68 2.52 0.00
N ILE A 235 -13.71 3.15 1.18
CA ILE A 235 -13.87 2.45 2.46
C ILE A 235 -15.20 1.70 2.50
N THR A 236 -16.30 2.35 2.10
CA THR A 236 -17.64 1.76 2.08
C THR A 236 -17.70 0.54 1.15
N TYR A 237 -17.15 0.69 -0.07
CA TYR A 237 -17.04 -0.39 -1.04
C TYR A 237 -16.24 -1.57 -0.48
N ARG A 238 -15.03 -1.32 0.04
CA ARG A 238 -14.15 -2.37 0.61
C ARG A 238 -14.82 -3.10 1.77
N TYR A 239 -15.47 -2.37 2.67
CA TYR A 239 -16.22 -2.94 3.79
C TYR A 239 -17.32 -3.88 3.28
N ASN A 240 -18.13 -3.41 2.32
CA ASN A 240 -19.23 -4.19 1.75
C ASN A 240 -18.72 -5.42 0.99
N ALA A 241 -17.61 -5.31 0.26
CA ALA A 241 -16.97 -6.42 -0.44
C ALA A 241 -16.49 -7.50 0.54
N VAL A 242 -15.81 -7.12 1.62
CA VAL A 242 -15.35 -8.05 2.66
C VAL A 242 -16.53 -8.68 3.40
N LYS A 243 -17.54 -7.89 3.78
CA LYS A 243 -18.77 -8.36 4.44
C LYS A 243 -19.51 -9.39 3.59
N SER A 244 -19.67 -9.13 2.29
CA SER A 244 -20.28 -10.06 1.33
C SER A 244 -19.47 -11.34 1.20
N ARG A 245 -18.14 -11.23 1.06
CA ARG A 245 -17.23 -12.39 0.99
C ARG A 245 -17.30 -13.25 2.26
N LEU A 246 -17.35 -12.63 3.42
CA LEU A 246 -17.47 -13.30 4.71
C LEU A 246 -18.80 -14.06 4.81
N ALA A 247 -19.92 -13.42 4.43
CA ALA A 247 -21.23 -14.07 4.42
C ALA A 247 -21.26 -15.31 3.49
N MET A 248 -20.67 -15.21 2.30
CA MET A 248 -20.56 -16.34 1.37
C MET A 248 -19.71 -17.49 1.95
N MET A 249 -18.59 -17.19 2.60
CA MET A 249 -17.74 -18.21 3.21
C MET A 249 -18.39 -18.87 4.42
N GLN A 250 -19.13 -18.11 5.24
CA GLN A 250 -19.90 -18.65 6.35
C GLN A 250 -21.01 -19.59 5.89
N ALA A 251 -21.73 -19.23 4.82
CA ALA A 251 -22.74 -20.11 4.22
C ALA A 251 -22.12 -21.43 3.73
N ARG A 252 -20.99 -21.36 3.01
CA ARG A 252 -20.26 -22.56 2.56
C ARG A 252 -19.78 -23.44 3.71
N LEU A 253 -19.31 -22.83 4.80
CA LEU A 253 -18.90 -23.59 6.00
C LEU A 253 -20.09 -24.27 6.67
N ALA A 254 -21.25 -23.62 6.71
CA ALA A 254 -22.48 -24.22 7.25
C ALA A 254 -22.92 -25.42 6.40
N ASP A 255 -22.86 -25.31 5.06
CA ASP A 255 -23.18 -26.40 4.14
C ASP A 255 -22.23 -27.59 4.32
N VAL A 256 -20.92 -27.34 4.41
CA VAL A 256 -19.91 -28.38 4.64
C VAL A 256 -20.14 -29.05 6.00
N ASN A 257 -20.41 -28.27 7.05
CA ASN A 257 -20.71 -28.81 8.38
C ASN A 257 -21.97 -29.68 8.37
N ALA A 258 -23.02 -29.26 7.65
CA ALA A 258 -24.24 -30.06 7.47
C ALA A 258 -23.94 -31.39 6.76
N ILE A 259 -23.13 -31.39 5.69
CA ILE A 259 -22.74 -32.61 4.97
C ILE A 259 -21.91 -33.53 5.87
N VAL A 260 -20.97 -32.99 6.64
CA VAL A 260 -20.12 -33.79 7.56
C VAL A 260 -20.97 -34.44 8.64
N ARG A 261 -21.92 -33.72 9.23
CA ARG A 261 -22.88 -34.26 10.22
C ARG A 261 -23.67 -35.44 9.66
N VAL A 262 -24.09 -35.37 8.40
CA VAL A 262 -24.84 -36.46 7.74
C VAL A 262 -23.94 -37.65 7.40
N LYS A 263 -22.72 -37.40 6.90
CA LYS A 263 -21.84 -38.47 6.41
C LYS A 263 -21.07 -39.20 7.51
N ASN A 264 -20.73 -38.52 8.60
CA ASN A 264 -19.97 -39.09 9.70
C ASN A 264 -20.51 -38.59 11.05
N PRO A 265 -21.64 -39.12 11.53
CA PRO A 265 -22.23 -38.70 12.80
C PRO A 265 -21.38 -39.04 14.03
N SER A 266 -20.31 -39.83 13.87
CA SER A 266 -19.39 -40.26 14.93
C SER A 266 -18.10 -39.43 15.03
N LEU A 267 -17.91 -38.42 14.17
CA LEU A 267 -16.72 -37.54 14.16
C LEU A 267 -16.94 -36.21 14.93
N LEU A 268 -18.16 -35.96 15.38
CA LEU A 268 -18.59 -34.83 16.23
C LEU A 268 -19.12 -35.38 17.56
#